data_AF-G5E3Y4-F1
#
_entry.id   AF-G5E3Y4-F1
#
_cell.length_a   1.000
_cell.length_b   1.000
_cell.length_c   1.000
_cell.angle_alpha   90.00
_cell.angle_beta   90.00
_cell.angle_gamma   90.00
#
_symmetry.space_group_name_H-M   'P 1'
#
loop_
_entity.id
_entity.type
_entity.pdbx_description
1 polymer ?
#
loop_
_entity_poly.entity_id
_entity_poly.type
_entity_poly.pdbx_seq_one_letter_code
_entity_poly.pdbx_strand_id
1 'polypeptide(L)'
;MVVAKSWTMVRHFEGAPLDDKLIEKELPPLKDGEALLESLFLSVDPYMSNWPDHLPKSLALGAVGMPGLTAYFGLLEICKPKEGDVVLVNCAAGAVGSLVGQICKGAISMYNDSVPSTGPYIQPYILLKQLRVEGFFDDRWKNQYPEILEQLLQWVTEGKLKFHEHIINGFENMPAGFIGILNGENTGKAIIKV
;
A
#
# COMPACT_ATOMS: atom_id res chain seq x y z
N MET A 1 -18.25 -2.81 -31.66
CA MET A 1 -18.96 -1.88 -30.76
C MET A 1 -18.58 -2.25 -29.34
N VAL A 2 -18.17 -1.30 -28.51
CA VAL A 2 -17.79 -1.59 -27.12
C VAL A 2 -19.00 -1.34 -26.24
N VAL A 3 -19.43 -2.36 -25.51
CA VAL A 3 -20.54 -2.27 -24.57
C VAL A 3 -19.96 -2.00 -23.18
N ALA A 4 -20.18 -0.80 -22.67
CA ALA A 4 -19.82 -0.43 -21.31
C ALA A 4 -20.94 -0.81 -20.34
N LYS A 5 -20.56 -1.21 -19.14
CA LYS A 5 -21.49 -1.48 -18.04
C LYS A 5 -21.48 -0.31 -17.07
N SER A 6 -22.65 0.21 -16.71
CA SER A 6 -22.77 1.33 -15.77
C SER A 6 -23.91 1.09 -14.78
N TRP A 7 -23.71 1.52 -13.54
CA TRP A 7 -24.76 1.58 -12.53
C TRP A 7 -25.31 3.01 -12.49
N THR A 8 -26.64 3.15 -12.63
CA THR A 8 -27.31 4.47 -12.58
C THR A 8 -28.20 4.53 -11.36
N MET A 9 -27.98 5.53 -10.51
CA MET A 9 -28.84 5.80 -9.36
C MET A 9 -30.23 6.25 -9.85
N VAL A 10 -31.26 5.46 -9.55
CA VAL A 10 -32.63 5.69 -10.06
C VAL A 10 -33.40 6.70 -9.18
N ARG A 11 -33.12 6.73 -7.88
CA ARG A 11 -33.67 7.67 -6.89
C ARG A 11 -32.76 7.79 -5.68
N HIS A 12 -32.93 8.84 -4.89
CA HIS A 12 -32.29 8.91 -3.57
C HIS A 12 -32.97 7.90 -2.63
N PHE A 13 -32.17 7.12 -1.90
CA PHE A 13 -32.65 6.05 -1.03
C PHE A 13 -33.14 6.57 0.32
N GLU A 14 -34.20 5.96 0.86
CA GLU A 14 -34.48 5.92 2.30
C GLU A 14 -34.22 4.49 2.78
N GLY A 15 -33.09 4.25 3.46
CA GLY A 15 -32.66 2.92 3.91
C GLY A 15 -31.55 2.28 3.05
N ALA A 16 -31.47 0.95 3.02
CA ALA A 16 -30.40 0.22 2.31
C ALA A 16 -30.52 0.37 0.77
N PRO A 17 -29.40 0.49 0.04
CA PRO A 17 -29.40 0.69 -1.41
C PRO A 17 -29.70 -0.63 -2.11
N LEU A 18 -30.98 -0.93 -2.30
CA LEU A 18 -31.45 -2.17 -2.95
C LEU A 18 -32.04 -1.92 -4.35
N ASP A 19 -32.22 -0.66 -4.73
CA ASP A 19 -32.84 -0.26 -6.01
C ASP A 19 -31.82 0.37 -6.97
N ASP A 20 -30.81 -0.40 -7.35
CA ASP A 20 -29.86 -0.05 -8.40
C ASP A 20 -30.15 -0.87 -9.66
N LYS A 21 -29.97 -0.26 -10.85
CA LYS A 21 -30.06 -0.98 -12.13
C LYS A 21 -28.73 -0.95 -12.86
N LEU A 22 -28.21 -2.15 -13.17
CA LEU A 22 -27.12 -2.32 -14.11
C LEU A 22 -27.66 -2.06 -15.51
N ILE A 23 -27.04 -1.11 -16.21
CA ILE A 23 -27.39 -0.76 -17.58
C ILE A 23 -26.16 -1.00 -18.44
N GLU A 24 -26.36 -1.77 -19.50
CA GLU A 24 -25.39 -1.92 -20.57
C GLU A 24 -25.63 -0.81 -21.61
N LYS A 25 -24.56 -0.10 -21.98
CA LYS A 25 -24.62 1.01 -22.92
C LYS A 25 -23.53 0.85 -23.96
N GLU A 26 -23.92 0.94 -25.23
CA GLU A 26 -22.96 1.01 -26.33
C GLU A 26 -22.24 2.36 -26.32
N LEU A 27 -20.92 2.31 -26.34
CA LEU A 27 -20.09 3.50 -26.47
C LEU A 27 -20.05 3.96 -27.93
N PRO A 28 -20.08 5.29 -28.18
CA PRO A 28 -19.93 5.81 -29.52
C PRO A 28 -18.55 5.45 -30.12
N PRO A 29 -18.41 5.44 -31.45
CA PRO A 29 -17.12 5.23 -32.11
C PRO A 29 -16.10 6.30 -31.68
N LEU A 30 -14.84 5.89 -31.49
CA LEU A 30 -13.74 6.79 -31.14
C LEU A 30 -13.49 7.80 -32.27
N LYS A 31 -13.25 9.06 -31.88
CA LYS A 31 -12.77 10.11 -32.79
C LYS A 31 -11.24 10.14 -32.82
N ASP A 32 -10.69 10.84 -33.81
CA ASP A 32 -9.24 11.01 -33.94
C ASP A 32 -8.66 11.69 -32.68
N GLY A 33 -7.64 11.06 -32.07
CA GLY A 33 -7.04 11.49 -30.81
C GLY A 33 -7.70 10.98 -29.52
N GLU A 34 -8.79 10.21 -29.59
CA GLU A 34 -9.41 9.59 -28.41
C GLU A 34 -8.83 8.19 -28.13
N ALA A 35 -8.74 7.83 -26.84
CA ALA A 35 -8.34 6.50 -26.40
C ALA A 35 -9.47 5.85 -25.58
N LEU A 36 -9.72 4.57 -25.84
CA LEU A 36 -10.59 3.75 -25.01
C LEU A 36 -9.76 3.11 -23.90
N LEU A 37 -10.21 3.28 -22.65
CA LEU A 37 -9.57 2.70 -21.48
C LEU A 37 -10.52 1.68 -20.83
N GLU A 38 -10.03 0.48 -20.57
CA GLU A 38 -10.75 -0.55 -19.81
C GLU A 38 -10.34 -0.45 -18.34
N SER A 39 -11.31 -0.23 -17.47
CA SER A 39 -11.07 -0.26 -16.02
C SER A 39 -11.02 -1.71 -15.55
N LEU A 40 -9.83 -2.20 -15.24
CA LEU A 40 -9.64 -3.57 -14.70
C LEU A 40 -10.11 -3.70 -13.24
N PHE A 41 -10.12 -2.58 -12.50
CA PHE A 41 -10.56 -2.50 -11.11
C PHE A 41 -11.29 -1.17 -10.86
N LEU A 42 -12.29 -1.17 -9.97
CA LEU A 42 -13.06 0.02 -9.55
C LEU A 42 -13.22 -0.02 -8.02
N SER A 43 -12.90 1.07 -7.32
CA SER A 43 -13.20 1.21 -5.88
C SER A 43 -14.68 1.56 -5.73
N VAL A 44 -15.36 0.92 -4.78
CA VAL A 44 -16.81 1.01 -4.52
C VAL A 44 -17.13 1.59 -3.14
N ASP A 45 -16.17 2.28 -2.53
CA ASP A 45 -16.29 2.69 -1.14
C ASP A 45 -17.28 3.85 -0.93
N PRO A 46 -18.36 3.66 -0.14
CA PRO A 46 -19.34 4.71 0.13
C PRO A 46 -18.88 5.50 1.36
N TYR A 47 -17.99 6.47 1.18
CA TYR A 47 -17.30 7.07 2.33
C TYR A 47 -18.13 8.01 3.23
N MET A 48 -19.39 8.38 2.89
CA MET A 48 -19.99 9.57 3.52
C MET A 48 -21.50 9.55 3.81
N SER A 49 -22.12 8.39 4.05
CA SER A 49 -23.57 8.32 4.27
C SER A 49 -24.06 8.98 5.58
N ASN A 50 -23.18 9.18 6.59
CA ASN A 50 -23.52 9.76 7.91
C ASN A 50 -22.55 10.90 8.32
N TRP A 51 -22.26 11.84 7.41
CA TRP A 51 -21.34 12.95 7.69
C TRP A 51 -22.04 14.11 8.43
N PRO A 52 -21.49 14.67 9.53
CA PRO A 52 -22.12 15.78 10.24
C PRO A 52 -22.19 17.05 9.37
N ASP A 53 -23.38 17.64 9.24
CA ASP A 53 -23.63 18.79 8.36
C ASP A 53 -22.82 20.05 8.70
N HIS A 54 -22.33 20.16 9.93
CA HIS A 54 -21.54 21.29 10.40
C HIS A 54 -20.04 21.19 10.07
N LEU A 55 -19.58 20.08 9.44
CA LEU A 55 -18.18 19.88 9.07
C LEU A 55 -17.97 19.88 7.55
N PRO A 56 -16.88 20.49 7.03
CA PRO A 56 -16.56 20.46 5.60
C PRO A 56 -16.38 19.02 5.10
N LYS A 57 -17.11 18.65 4.05
CA LYS A 57 -17.03 17.30 3.45
C LYS A 57 -15.62 16.96 2.92
N SER A 58 -14.81 17.96 2.57
CA SER A 58 -13.42 17.78 2.15
C SER A 58 -12.52 17.13 3.22
N LEU A 59 -12.90 17.20 4.50
CA LEU A 59 -12.17 16.53 5.59
C LEU A 59 -12.20 15.01 5.47
N ALA A 60 -13.25 14.43 4.90
CA ALA A 60 -13.38 12.99 4.67
C ALA A 60 -12.39 12.46 3.61
N LEU A 61 -11.86 13.34 2.76
CA LEU A 61 -10.79 12.99 1.81
C LEU A 61 -9.39 13.25 2.36
N GLY A 62 -9.29 13.96 3.49
CA GLY A 62 -8.03 14.40 4.10
C GLY A 62 -7.87 13.92 5.54
N ALA A 63 -7.96 14.83 6.51
CA ALA A 63 -7.62 14.59 7.92
C ALA A 63 -8.51 13.56 8.63
N VAL A 64 -9.74 13.35 8.17
CA VAL A 64 -10.68 12.34 8.72
C VAL A 64 -10.89 11.20 7.71
N GLY A 65 -10.16 11.23 6.59
CA GLY A 65 -10.14 10.20 5.56
C GLY A 65 -8.95 9.25 5.67
N MET A 66 -8.72 8.48 4.59
CA MET A 66 -7.58 7.55 4.49
C MET A 66 -6.24 8.17 4.90
N PRO A 67 -5.88 9.42 4.53
CA PRO A 67 -4.62 10.02 4.96
C PRO A 67 -4.50 10.21 6.48
N GLY A 68 -5.57 10.69 7.12
CA GLY A 68 -5.61 10.87 8.57
C GLY A 68 -5.68 9.56 9.35
N LEU A 69 -6.43 8.57 8.86
CA LEU A 69 -6.47 7.22 9.44
C LEU A 69 -5.10 6.54 9.31
N THR A 70 -4.43 6.68 8.17
CA THR A 70 -3.09 6.13 7.95
C THR A 70 -2.07 6.80 8.88
N ALA A 71 -2.14 8.12 9.03
CA ALA A 71 -1.30 8.85 9.98
C ALA A 71 -1.57 8.41 11.44
N TYR A 72 -2.84 8.31 11.83
CA TYR A 72 -3.25 7.93 13.19
C TYR A 72 -2.88 6.49 13.52
N PHE A 73 -3.30 5.51 12.72
CA PHE A 73 -3.03 4.10 13.01
C PHE A 73 -1.56 3.77 12.80
N GLY A 74 -0.95 4.27 11.72
CA GLY A 74 0.47 4.08 11.47
C GLY A 74 1.32 4.63 12.61
N LEU A 75 1.04 5.84 13.07
CA LEU A 75 1.78 6.44 14.17
C LEU A 75 1.35 5.88 15.53
N LEU A 76 0.10 6.05 15.95
CA LEU A 76 -0.33 5.82 17.33
C LEU A 76 -0.67 4.36 17.66
N GLU A 77 -1.02 3.53 16.67
CA GLU A 77 -1.38 2.13 16.90
C GLU A 77 -0.32 1.13 16.44
N ILE A 78 0.49 1.48 15.44
CA ILE A 78 1.56 0.60 14.94
C ILE A 78 2.89 1.04 15.54
N CYS A 79 3.30 2.29 15.33
CA CYS A 79 4.55 2.79 15.91
C CYS A 79 4.44 3.01 17.43
N LYS A 80 3.25 3.38 17.92
CA LYS A 80 2.94 3.70 19.32
C LYS A 80 4.03 4.55 20.00
N PRO A 81 4.44 5.68 19.41
CA PRO A 81 5.52 6.48 19.94
C PRO A 81 5.12 7.01 21.32
N LYS A 82 6.04 6.94 22.26
CA LYS A 82 5.88 7.45 23.60
C LYS A 82 6.33 8.91 23.65
N GLU A 83 5.94 9.59 24.72
CA GLU A 83 6.49 10.89 25.03
C GLU A 83 8.02 10.79 25.07
N GLY A 84 8.68 11.69 24.35
CA GLY A 84 10.11 11.60 24.19
C GLY A 84 10.58 10.56 23.19
N ASP A 85 9.79 10.13 22.20
CA ASP A 85 10.32 9.33 21.08
C ASP A 85 10.76 10.22 19.90
N VAL A 86 11.88 9.88 19.24
CA VAL A 86 12.33 10.57 18.02
C VAL A 86 11.58 9.95 16.86
N VAL A 87 10.53 10.62 16.42
CA VAL A 87 9.79 10.22 15.24
C VAL A 87 10.41 10.86 14.00
N LEU A 88 10.98 10.03 13.13
CA LEU A 88 11.44 10.46 11.81
C LEU A 88 10.30 10.31 10.80
N VAL A 89 9.81 11.44 10.28
CA VAL A 89 8.78 11.45 9.24
C VAL A 89 9.44 11.69 7.88
N ASN A 90 9.58 10.64 7.08
CA ASN A 90 10.01 10.77 5.69
C ASN A 90 8.86 11.39 4.86
N CYS A 91 9.14 12.38 4.00
CA CYS A 91 8.14 13.12 3.21
C CYS A 91 7.06 13.88 4.01
N ALA A 92 7.46 14.65 5.02
CA ALA A 92 6.57 15.42 5.92
C ALA A 92 5.64 16.47 5.22
N ALA A 93 5.89 16.86 3.96
CA ALA A 93 5.05 17.80 3.23
C ALA A 93 3.79 17.17 2.59
N GLY A 94 3.71 15.83 2.52
CA GLY A 94 2.58 15.12 1.92
C GLY A 94 1.34 15.03 2.82
N ALA A 95 0.21 14.58 2.27
CA ALA A 95 -1.07 14.51 3.00
C ALA A 95 -1.02 13.66 4.29
N VAL A 96 -0.30 12.53 4.29
CA VAL A 96 -0.09 11.69 5.49
C VAL A 96 1.00 12.29 6.38
N GLY A 97 2.16 12.62 5.81
CA GLY A 97 3.32 13.10 6.58
C GLY A 97 3.07 14.41 7.34
N SER A 98 2.28 15.31 6.76
CA SER A 98 1.92 16.57 7.42
C SER A 98 0.96 16.38 8.60
N LEU A 99 0.14 15.32 8.58
CA LEU A 99 -0.73 14.93 9.69
C LEU A 99 0.06 14.18 10.77
N VAL A 100 0.96 13.26 10.40
CA VAL A 100 1.91 12.61 11.33
C VAL A 100 2.73 13.67 12.06
N GLY A 101 3.28 14.66 11.34
CA GLY A 101 4.02 15.76 11.94
C GLY A 101 3.19 16.64 12.88
N GLN A 102 1.89 16.81 12.63
CA GLN A 102 0.99 17.53 13.55
C GLN A 102 0.64 16.71 14.80
N ILE A 103 0.37 15.42 14.65
CA ILE A 103 0.17 14.48 15.76
C ILE A 103 1.45 14.43 16.62
N CYS A 104 2.63 14.38 15.99
CA CYS A 104 3.94 14.46 16.64
C CYS A 104 4.30 15.85 17.18
N LYS A 105 3.71 16.95 16.69
CA LYS A 105 3.95 18.31 17.22
C LYS A 105 3.26 18.53 18.57
N GLY A 106 2.31 17.68 18.95
CA GLY A 106 1.92 17.49 20.35
C GLY A 106 3.00 16.80 21.20
N ALA A 107 4.08 16.30 20.58
CA ALA A 107 5.13 15.46 21.19
C ALA A 107 6.54 15.80 20.65
N ILE A 108 6.92 17.09 20.64
CA ILE A 108 8.34 17.47 20.58
C ILE A 108 8.90 17.35 22.00
N SER A 109 9.58 16.26 22.37
CA SER A 109 10.26 16.19 23.68
C SER A 109 11.49 15.26 23.74
N MET A 110 12.32 15.20 22.70
CA MET A 110 13.51 14.31 22.72
C MET A 110 14.82 14.99 23.17
N TYR A 111 14.78 16.25 23.59
CA TYR A 111 15.97 16.93 24.13
C TYR A 111 16.10 16.80 25.66
N ASN A 112 15.10 16.22 26.36
CA ASN A 112 14.99 16.27 27.83
C ASN A 112 14.67 14.92 28.53
N ASP A 113 14.70 13.77 27.84
CA ASP A 113 14.16 12.54 28.43
C ASP A 113 14.97 11.91 29.57
N SER A 114 14.25 11.37 30.55
CA SER A 114 14.77 10.79 31.79
C SER A 114 14.62 9.26 31.93
N VAL A 115 14.24 8.52 30.86
CA VAL A 115 14.05 7.05 30.90
C VAL A 115 14.62 6.35 29.64
N PRO A 116 15.22 5.13 29.71
CA PRO A 116 15.94 4.52 28.58
C PRO A 116 15.07 3.69 27.60
N SER A 117 15.46 3.61 26.31
CA SER A 117 14.76 2.87 25.24
C SER A 117 14.73 1.33 25.38
N THR A 118 13.68 0.74 24.79
CA THR A 118 13.34 -0.69 24.77
C THR A 118 13.92 -1.52 23.62
N GLY A 119 14.79 -0.97 22.78
CA GLY A 119 15.55 -1.72 21.76
C GLY A 119 16.97 -1.17 21.63
N PRO A 120 17.95 -1.97 21.13
CA PRO A 120 19.28 -1.45 20.90
C PRO A 120 19.19 -0.30 19.91
N TYR A 121 19.61 0.89 20.35
CA TYR A 121 19.80 2.00 19.43
C TYR A 121 20.87 1.58 18.44
N ILE A 122 20.46 1.26 17.22
CA ILE A 122 21.38 0.95 16.13
C ILE A 122 22.14 2.19 15.70
N GLN A 123 21.65 3.39 16.03
CA GLN A 123 22.21 4.69 15.63
C GLN A 123 23.61 4.93 16.22
N PRO A 124 23.87 4.74 17.54
CA PRO A 124 25.22 4.68 18.09
C PRO A 124 26.11 3.64 17.41
N TYR A 125 25.61 2.45 17.05
CA TYR A 125 26.44 1.44 16.37
C TYR A 125 26.74 1.80 14.91
N ILE A 126 25.78 2.39 14.20
CA ILE A 126 25.95 2.92 12.86
C ILE A 126 27.02 4.03 12.87
N LEU A 127 26.98 4.91 13.88
CA LEU A 127 27.95 5.99 14.05
C LEU A 127 29.33 5.49 14.49
N LEU A 128 29.40 4.72 15.58
CA LEU A 128 30.65 4.26 16.21
C LEU A 128 31.37 3.19 15.38
N LYS A 129 30.62 2.31 14.71
CA LYS A 129 31.20 1.29 13.82
C LYS A 129 31.20 1.71 12.36
N GLN A 130 30.80 2.94 12.07
CA GLN A 130 30.77 3.51 10.71
C GLN A 130 30.02 2.60 9.73
N LEU A 131 28.87 2.06 10.16
CA LEU A 131 28.09 1.15 9.33
C LEU A 131 27.35 1.93 8.24
N ARG A 132 27.30 1.36 7.04
CA ARG A 132 26.48 1.90 5.94
C ARG A 132 25.09 1.30 6.01
N VAL A 133 24.08 2.17 6.04
CA VAL A 133 22.68 1.79 5.82
C VAL A 133 22.27 2.30 4.45
N GLU A 134 21.88 1.39 3.57
CA GLU A 134 21.51 1.72 2.20
C GLU A 134 20.24 1.00 1.79
N GLY A 135 19.23 1.79 1.42
CA GLY A 135 18.09 1.27 0.67
C GLY A 135 18.50 0.98 -0.77
N PHE A 136 18.05 -0.15 -1.31
CA PHE A 136 18.25 -0.50 -2.71
C PHE A 136 16.94 -0.99 -3.33
N PHE A 137 16.88 -0.86 -4.66
CA PHE A 137 15.80 -1.34 -5.50
C PHE A 137 16.46 -1.89 -6.76
N ASP A 138 16.01 -3.04 -7.25
CA ASP A 138 16.69 -3.81 -8.30
C ASP A 138 16.83 -3.00 -9.60
N ASP A 139 15.83 -2.19 -9.94
CA ASP A 139 15.81 -1.39 -11.18
C ASP A 139 17.02 -0.44 -11.32
N ARG A 140 17.74 -0.15 -10.24
CA ARG A 140 19.03 0.56 -10.26
C ARG A 140 20.07 -0.13 -11.17
N TRP A 141 20.00 -1.44 -11.33
CA TRP A 141 20.96 -2.24 -12.10
C TRP A 141 20.38 -2.86 -13.37
N LYS A 142 19.26 -2.34 -13.87
CA LYS A 142 18.57 -2.87 -15.06
C LYS A 142 19.49 -3.13 -16.26
N ASN A 143 20.47 -2.27 -16.48
CA ASN A 143 21.44 -2.40 -17.58
C ASN A 143 22.35 -3.63 -17.46
N GLN A 144 22.51 -4.19 -16.25
CA GLN A 144 23.32 -5.37 -15.96
C GLN A 144 22.48 -6.66 -15.94
N TYR A 145 21.16 -6.57 -16.09
CA TYR A 145 20.27 -7.73 -16.00
C TYR A 145 20.65 -8.87 -16.95
N PRO A 146 21.04 -8.64 -18.22
CA PRO A 146 21.41 -9.74 -19.12
C PRO A 146 22.56 -10.61 -18.56
N GLU A 147 23.63 -9.98 -18.08
CA GLU A 147 24.80 -10.67 -17.51
C GLU A 147 24.46 -11.36 -16.19
N ILE A 148 23.71 -10.66 -15.31
CA ILE A 148 23.28 -11.21 -14.02
C ILE A 148 22.37 -12.44 -14.24
N LEU A 149 21.44 -12.37 -15.19
CA LEU A 149 20.54 -13.48 -15.51
C LEU A 149 21.31 -14.68 -16.06
N GLU A 150 22.27 -14.46 -16.97
CA GLU A 150 23.13 -15.53 -17.49
C GLU A 150 23.89 -16.24 -16.35
N GLN A 151 24.45 -15.47 -15.43
CA GLN A 151 25.17 -16.03 -14.28
C GLN A 151 24.26 -16.81 -13.33
N LEU A 152 23.06 -16.29 -13.04
CA LEU A 152 22.08 -16.96 -12.19
C LEU A 152 21.61 -18.29 -12.82
N LEU A 153 21.36 -18.29 -14.14
CA LEU A 153 21.00 -19.50 -14.89
C LEU A 153 22.10 -20.56 -14.85
N GLN A 154 23.37 -20.14 -14.98
CA GLN A 154 24.51 -21.03 -14.85
C GLN A 154 24.53 -21.68 -13.47
N TRP A 155 24.35 -20.91 -12.38
CA TRP A 155 24.35 -21.46 -11.03
C TRP A 155 23.20 -22.43 -10.76
N VAL A 156 22.02 -22.17 -11.32
CA VAL A 156 20.89 -23.11 -11.24
C VAL A 156 21.23 -24.40 -11.98
N THR A 157 21.74 -24.30 -13.21
CA THR A 157 22.09 -25.46 -14.05
C THR A 157 23.19 -26.32 -13.42
N GLU A 158 24.18 -25.69 -12.80
CA GLU A 158 25.26 -26.37 -12.07
C GLU A 158 24.84 -26.89 -10.68
N GLY A 159 23.59 -26.64 -10.25
CA GLY A 159 23.08 -27.05 -8.95
C GLY A 159 23.65 -26.28 -7.75
N LYS A 160 24.37 -25.18 -8.00
CA LYS A 160 24.93 -24.28 -6.98
C LYS A 160 23.85 -23.40 -6.35
N LEU A 161 22.83 -23.02 -7.12
CA LEU A 161 21.67 -22.30 -6.63
C LEU A 161 20.45 -23.24 -6.59
N LYS A 162 20.04 -23.61 -5.38
CA LYS A 162 18.83 -24.42 -5.14
C LYS A 162 17.67 -23.50 -4.78
N PHE A 163 16.49 -23.78 -5.32
CA PHE A 163 15.29 -23.01 -5.04
C PHE A 163 14.13 -23.94 -4.69
N HIS A 164 13.18 -23.41 -3.93
CA HIS A 164 11.95 -24.08 -3.57
C HIS A 164 10.78 -23.21 -4.00
N GLU A 165 9.79 -23.83 -4.63
CA GLU A 165 8.56 -23.18 -5.06
C GLU A 165 7.39 -23.81 -4.32
N HIS A 166 6.44 -22.96 -3.92
CA HIS A 166 5.16 -23.38 -3.42
C HIS A 166 4.13 -23.18 -4.53
N ILE A 167 3.72 -24.26 -5.19
CA ILE A 167 2.84 -24.22 -6.37
C ILE A 167 1.38 -24.42 -5.97
N ILE A 168 0.54 -23.45 -6.33
CA ILE A 168 -0.92 -23.45 -6.13
C ILE A 168 -1.57 -23.58 -7.51
N ASN A 169 -2.42 -24.58 -7.73
CA ASN A 169 -3.04 -24.82 -9.04
C ASN A 169 -4.41 -24.11 -9.13
N GLY A 170 -4.72 -23.52 -10.28
CA GLY A 170 -6.00 -22.85 -10.57
C GLY A 170 -6.00 -21.35 -10.23
N PHE A 171 -6.44 -20.51 -11.18
CA PHE A 171 -6.53 -19.04 -10.99
C PHE A 171 -7.50 -18.66 -9.87
N GLU A 172 -8.58 -19.43 -9.72
CA GLU A 172 -9.59 -19.29 -8.68
C GLU A 172 -9.02 -19.41 -7.26
N ASN A 173 -7.86 -20.06 -7.09
CA ASN A 173 -7.21 -20.27 -5.80
C ASN A 173 -6.25 -19.13 -5.40
N MET A 174 -6.14 -18.07 -6.20
CA MET A 174 -5.31 -16.90 -5.89
C MET A 174 -5.61 -16.26 -4.52
N PRO A 175 -6.88 -16.04 -4.10
CA PRO A 175 -7.18 -15.45 -2.80
C PRO A 175 -6.66 -16.30 -1.63
N ALA A 176 -6.83 -17.62 -1.71
CA ALA A 176 -6.33 -18.55 -0.69
C ALA A 176 -4.79 -18.57 -0.67
N GLY A 177 -4.16 -18.57 -1.85
CA GLY A 177 -2.71 -18.49 -1.99
C GLY A 177 -2.08 -17.25 -1.36
N PHE A 178 -2.72 -16.08 -1.54
CA PHE A 178 -2.26 -14.83 -0.95
C PHE A 178 -2.33 -14.85 0.59
N ILE A 179 -3.43 -15.36 1.15
CA ILE A 179 -3.60 -15.49 2.60
C ILE A 179 -2.51 -16.39 3.21
N GLY A 180 -2.19 -17.51 2.55
CA GLY A 180 -1.14 -18.43 3.01
C GLY A 180 0.25 -17.76 3.10
N ILE A 181 0.56 -16.83 2.20
CA ILE A 181 1.82 -16.06 2.25
C ILE A 181 1.90 -15.19 3.51
N LEU A 182 0.80 -14.53 3.88
CA LEU A 182 0.75 -13.66 5.06
C LEU A 182 0.85 -14.44 6.37
N ASN A 183 0.38 -15.69 6.37
CA ASN A 183 0.48 -16.60 7.51
C ASN A 183 1.83 -17.32 7.61
N GLY A 184 2.74 -17.14 6.62
CA GLY A 184 4.03 -17.82 6.58
C GLY A 184 3.95 -19.30 6.22
N GLU A 185 2.88 -19.72 5.53
CA GLU A 185 2.64 -21.12 5.15
C GLU A 185 3.51 -21.56 3.94
N ASN A 186 4.14 -20.61 3.24
CA ASN A 186 4.98 -20.90 2.08
C ASN A 186 6.46 -21.05 2.41
N THR A 187 7.10 -22.04 1.80
CA THR A 187 8.56 -22.14 1.72
C THR A 187 9.01 -21.71 0.33
N GLY A 188 9.82 -20.65 0.24
CA GLY A 188 10.31 -20.13 -1.03
C GLY A 188 9.24 -19.38 -1.82
N LYS A 189 9.35 -19.39 -3.15
CA LYS A 189 8.49 -18.56 -4.02
C LYS A 189 7.11 -19.21 -4.19
N ALA A 190 6.06 -18.52 -3.77
CA ALA A 190 4.68 -18.94 -4.06
C ALA A 190 4.30 -18.59 -5.51
N ILE A 191 3.70 -19.53 -6.24
CA ILE A 191 3.33 -19.41 -7.65
C ILE A 191 1.92 -19.96 -7.87
N ILE A 192 1.04 -19.21 -8.56
CA ILE A 192 -0.24 -19.72 -9.08
C ILE A 192 -0.02 -20.29 -10.48
N LYS A 193 -0.34 -21.56 -10.67
CA LYS A 193 -0.37 -22.23 -11.96
C LYS A 193 -1.79 -22.14 -12.53
N VAL A 194 -1.98 -21.28 -13.52
CA VAL A 194 -3.25 -21.09 -14.25
C VAL A 194 -3.39 -22.09 -15.38
#